data_AF-A0A956M7Q7-F1
#
_entry.id   AF-A0A956M7Q7-F1
#
_cell.length_a   1.000
_cell.length_b   1.000
_cell.length_c   1.000
_cell.angle_alpha   90.00
_cell.angle_beta   90.00
_cell.angle_gamma   90.00
#
_symmetry.space_group_name_H-M   'P 1'
#
loop_
_entity.id
_entity.type
_entity.pdbx_description
1 polymer ?
#
loop_
_entity_poly.entity_id
_entity_poly.type
_entity_poly.pdbx_seq_one_letter_code
_entity_poly.pdbx_strand_id
1 'polypeptide(L)'
;MFKHDHYVPILRWKRAEWVALKNLSELDKKRITPLIEIVPKDFKDNKKNIEKNPIDVVAQKAIDIKDNWGSEPFFMDVWLLRGRVESANTDKLLAELYKKSIELGLTLIPVINLSSYHEHLNTVLKYNSIKNNGVCLRIFCENISDPNFFNVLNRLVSLLNIPAKNIDLLFDYQANLNPEENIEHIYNKIPLWGTWRTLTLIGGAFPKDLTSFSVGQHTLNRSDLFYWKKQFQTWPKNVRKPAFGDYTIQHPYFSEPPSFPNFSASIRYTCENYWVIMRGEGVRNDDGPGFSQWPANAQLLCARNEFCGSRFCYGDEYIEEMSCQTKKTGSAETWLRAGINHHLAFTSRQVANWHVT
;
A
#
# COMPACT_ATOMS: atom_id res chain seq x y z
N MET A 1 -14.02 11.02 -7.36
CA MET A 1 -14.12 10.71 -5.92
C MET A 1 -14.72 9.33 -5.78
N PHE A 2 -14.18 8.53 -4.87
CA PHE A 2 -14.57 7.13 -4.71
C PHE A 2 -15.36 6.89 -3.41
N LYS A 3 -16.00 5.72 -3.30
CA LYS A 3 -16.79 5.30 -2.14
C LYS A 3 -16.25 3.97 -1.61
N HIS A 4 -17.10 3.21 -0.93
CA HIS A 4 -16.74 1.99 -0.22
C HIS A 4 -16.39 0.80 -1.14
N ASP A 5 -16.75 0.89 -2.42
CA ASP A 5 -16.46 -0.06 -3.51
C ASP A 5 -15.07 0.13 -4.13
N HIS A 6 -14.23 0.98 -3.52
CA HIS A 6 -12.90 1.32 -4.01
C HIS A 6 -11.81 0.76 -3.13
N TYR A 7 -10.64 0.50 -3.73
CA TYR A 7 -9.50 -0.09 -3.05
C TYR A 7 -8.32 0.90 -2.95
N VAL A 8 -7.72 0.99 -1.76
CA VAL A 8 -6.57 1.86 -1.47
C VAL A 8 -5.39 1.02 -0.99
N PRO A 9 -4.55 0.49 -1.90
CA PRO A 9 -3.34 -0.23 -1.51
C PRO A 9 -2.27 0.75 -1.00
N ILE A 10 -1.61 0.39 0.10
CA ILE A 10 -0.38 1.06 0.53
C ILE A 10 0.81 0.41 -0.17
N LEU A 11 1.49 1.19 -1.00
CA LEU A 11 2.61 0.77 -1.83
C LEU A 11 3.88 1.52 -1.43
N ARG A 12 4.87 0.78 -0.94
CA ARG A 12 6.23 1.29 -0.79
C ARG A 12 6.83 1.40 -2.19
N TRP A 13 7.23 2.59 -2.62
CA TRP A 13 7.57 2.89 -4.01
C TRP A 13 8.93 2.30 -4.46
N LYS A 14 9.01 0.98 -4.39
CA LYS A 14 10.13 0.11 -4.76
C LYS A 14 9.80 -0.64 -6.05
N ARG A 15 10.82 -1.35 -6.57
CA ARG A 15 10.80 -1.79 -7.96
C ARG A 15 9.69 -2.82 -8.28
N ALA A 16 9.29 -3.64 -7.32
CA ALA A 16 8.25 -4.63 -7.52
C ALA A 16 6.86 -3.99 -7.60
N GLU A 17 6.60 -3.01 -6.73
CA GLU A 17 5.30 -2.37 -6.48
C GLU A 17 4.85 -1.51 -7.66
N TRP A 18 5.68 -0.57 -8.11
CA TRP A 18 5.33 0.30 -9.25
C TRP A 18 5.22 -0.46 -10.59
N VAL A 19 6.00 -1.53 -10.83
CA VAL A 19 5.83 -2.35 -12.04
C VAL A 19 4.57 -3.22 -11.91
N ALA A 20 4.26 -3.72 -10.72
CA ALA A 20 2.99 -4.40 -10.47
C ALA A 20 1.79 -3.47 -10.76
N LEU A 21 1.87 -2.23 -10.30
CA LEU A 21 0.84 -1.21 -10.54
C LEU A 21 0.72 -0.84 -12.03
N LYS A 22 1.84 -0.69 -12.73
CA LYS A 22 1.89 -0.38 -14.17
C LYS A 22 1.16 -1.42 -15.03
N ASN A 23 1.29 -2.70 -14.68
CA ASN A 23 0.72 -3.82 -15.43
C ASN A 23 -0.71 -4.19 -14.97
N LEU A 24 -1.40 -3.32 -14.25
CA LEU A 24 -2.84 -3.48 -14.04
C LEU A 24 -3.62 -3.17 -15.32
N SER A 25 -4.75 -3.86 -15.49
CA SER A 25 -5.71 -3.50 -16.53
C SER A 25 -6.31 -2.11 -16.25
N GLU A 26 -6.75 -1.42 -17.30
CA GLU A 26 -7.40 -0.10 -17.15
C GLU A 26 -8.68 -0.16 -16.30
N LEU A 27 -9.36 -1.31 -16.27
CA LEU A 27 -10.53 -1.53 -15.40
C LEU A 27 -10.14 -1.65 -13.93
N ASP A 28 -9.05 -2.34 -13.62
CA ASP A 28 -8.56 -2.49 -12.25
C ASP A 28 -7.98 -1.17 -11.73
N LYS A 29 -7.26 -0.41 -12.58
CA LYS A 29 -6.74 0.93 -12.23
C LYS A 29 -7.86 1.88 -11.81
N LYS A 30 -9.00 1.89 -12.49
CA LYS A 30 -10.16 2.74 -12.16
C LYS A 30 -10.76 2.47 -10.78
N ARG A 31 -10.51 1.29 -10.20
CA ARG A 31 -10.97 0.87 -8.87
C ARG A 31 -9.93 1.10 -7.77
N ILE A 32 -8.79 1.68 -8.12
CA ILE A 32 -7.64 1.83 -7.24
C ILE A 32 -7.23 3.30 -7.12
N THR A 33 -6.96 3.73 -5.90
CA THR A 33 -6.20 4.97 -5.64
C THR A 33 -5.08 4.59 -4.68
N PRO A 34 -3.83 4.44 -5.15
CA PRO A 34 -2.76 3.97 -4.29
C PRO A 34 -2.33 5.06 -3.30
N LEU A 35 -1.96 4.63 -2.10
CA LEU A 35 -1.13 5.43 -1.20
C LEU A 35 0.32 5.02 -1.41
N ILE A 36 1.13 5.94 -1.90
CA ILE A 36 2.52 5.72 -2.25
C ILE A 36 3.41 6.23 -1.12
N GLU A 37 4.21 5.33 -0.53
CA GLU A 37 5.20 5.65 0.49
C GLU A 37 6.61 5.73 -0.13
N ILE A 38 7.29 6.86 0.03
CA ILE A 38 8.72 6.98 -0.34
C ILE A 38 9.57 6.32 0.74
N VAL A 39 10.48 5.43 0.34
CA VAL A 39 11.32 4.66 1.28
C VAL A 39 12.70 5.32 1.49
N PRO A 40 13.24 5.35 2.73
CA PRO A 40 14.53 5.97 3.03
C PRO A 40 15.72 5.41 2.25
N LYS A 41 15.71 4.11 1.90
CA LYS A 41 16.83 3.48 1.19
C LYS A 41 17.09 4.06 -0.20
N ASP A 42 16.12 4.75 -0.80
CA ASP A 42 16.30 5.37 -2.12
C ASP A 42 17.31 6.52 -2.10
N PHE A 43 17.50 7.14 -0.94
CA PHE A 43 18.42 8.24 -0.69
C PHE A 43 19.88 7.80 -0.49
N LYS A 44 20.14 6.48 -0.45
CA LYS A 44 21.49 5.93 -0.30
C LYS A 44 21.86 5.05 -1.49
N ASP A 45 23.04 5.26 -2.06
CA ASP A 45 23.65 4.30 -2.98
C ASP A 45 24.35 3.21 -2.17
N ASN A 46 23.68 2.07 -1.99
CA ASN A 46 24.23 0.95 -1.23
C ASN A 46 25.45 0.28 -1.90
N LYS A 47 25.67 0.47 -3.21
CA LYS A 47 26.85 -0.11 -3.89
C LYS A 47 28.08 0.74 -3.66
N LYS A 48 27.91 2.06 -3.65
CA LYS A 48 29.01 3.02 -3.48
C LYS A 48 29.17 3.51 -2.04
N ASN A 49 28.20 3.22 -1.18
CA ASN A 49 28.08 3.76 0.18
C ASN A 49 28.09 5.30 0.20
N ILE A 50 27.43 5.92 -0.78
CA ILE A 50 27.36 7.39 -0.95
C ILE A 50 25.90 7.83 -0.83
N GLU A 51 25.66 8.95 -0.15
CA GLU A 51 24.34 9.59 -0.12
C GLU A 51 24.04 10.22 -1.48
N LYS A 52 22.84 9.92 -2.01
CA LYS A 52 22.38 10.57 -3.23
C LYS A 52 21.87 11.96 -2.87
N ASN A 53 21.95 12.88 -3.83
CA ASN A 53 21.27 14.16 -3.70
C ASN A 53 19.76 13.92 -3.48
N PRO A 54 19.21 14.32 -2.32
CA PRO A 54 17.81 14.03 -2.00
C PRO A 54 16.81 14.66 -2.97
N ILE A 55 17.13 15.84 -3.52
CA ILE A 55 16.30 16.57 -4.49
C ILE A 55 16.17 15.76 -5.79
N ASP A 56 17.28 15.21 -6.30
CA ASP A 56 17.27 14.38 -7.50
C ASP A 56 16.49 13.08 -7.28
N VAL A 57 16.57 12.51 -6.08
CA VAL A 57 15.81 11.30 -5.71
C VAL A 57 14.30 11.57 -5.80
N VAL A 58 13.79 12.62 -5.17
CA VAL A 58 12.35 12.90 -5.20
C VAL A 58 11.85 13.36 -6.57
N ALA A 59 12.68 14.08 -7.34
CA ALA A 59 12.37 14.41 -8.72
C ALA A 59 12.23 13.15 -9.59
N GLN A 60 13.17 12.21 -9.44
CA GLN A 60 13.08 10.91 -10.11
C GLN A 60 11.82 10.13 -9.68
N LYS A 61 11.44 10.19 -8.39
CA LYS A 61 10.20 9.55 -7.92
C LYS A 61 8.94 10.11 -8.59
N ALA A 62 8.87 11.41 -8.87
CA ALA A 62 7.75 11.97 -9.61
C ALA A 62 7.69 11.45 -11.06
N ILE A 63 8.84 11.35 -11.74
CA ILE A 63 8.95 10.78 -13.09
C ILE A 63 8.52 9.30 -13.08
N ASP A 64 9.05 8.54 -12.13
CA ASP A 64 8.73 7.14 -11.90
C ASP A 64 7.22 6.91 -11.71
N ILE A 65 6.55 7.79 -10.96
CA ILE A 65 5.09 7.76 -10.78
C ILE A 65 4.35 8.06 -12.08
N LYS A 66 4.78 9.08 -12.84
CA LYS A 66 4.19 9.39 -14.14
C LYS A 66 4.25 8.19 -15.09
N ASP A 67 5.39 7.49 -15.14
CA ASP A 67 5.64 6.39 -16.08
C ASP A 67 4.93 5.07 -15.72
N ASN A 68 4.53 4.91 -14.45
CA ASN A 68 4.01 3.64 -13.94
C ASN A 68 2.57 3.73 -13.41
N TRP A 69 2.12 4.90 -12.96
CA TRP A 69 0.73 5.14 -12.54
C TRP A 69 -0.01 6.09 -13.50
N GLY A 70 0.72 7.03 -14.13
CA GLY A 70 0.12 8.04 -15.00
C GLY A 70 -0.28 9.29 -14.22
N SER A 71 -1.40 9.90 -14.62
CA SER A 71 -1.91 11.14 -14.02
C SER A 71 -3.14 10.94 -13.13
N GLU A 72 -3.55 9.69 -12.91
CA GLU A 72 -4.65 9.37 -11.99
C GLU A 72 -4.32 9.79 -10.55
N PRO A 73 -5.34 10.07 -9.71
CA PRO A 73 -5.12 10.45 -8.33
C PRO A 73 -4.32 9.40 -7.55
N PHE A 74 -3.43 9.85 -6.67
CA PHE A 74 -2.74 9.02 -5.68
C PHE A 74 -2.45 9.81 -4.41
N PHE A 75 -2.38 9.12 -3.28
CA PHE A 75 -1.93 9.69 -2.03
C PHE A 75 -0.41 9.60 -1.95
N MET A 76 0.27 10.70 -1.64
CA MET A 76 1.72 10.73 -1.47
C MET A 76 2.09 10.87 0.00
N ASP A 77 2.72 9.86 0.55
CA ASP A 77 3.11 9.79 1.95
C ASP A 77 4.63 9.74 2.13
N VAL A 78 5.14 10.65 2.95
CA VAL A 78 6.55 10.73 3.34
C VAL A 78 6.79 10.29 4.79
N TRP A 79 5.80 9.66 5.43
CA TRP A 79 5.87 9.17 6.81
C TRP A 79 7.14 8.37 7.09
N LEU A 80 7.53 7.48 6.17
CA LEU A 80 8.72 6.65 6.32
C LEU A 80 10.04 7.43 6.31
N LEU A 81 10.07 8.67 5.82
CA LEU A 81 11.27 9.53 5.82
C LEU A 81 11.48 10.21 7.18
N ARG A 82 10.44 10.31 8.01
CA ARG A 82 10.51 11.01 9.30
C ARG A 82 11.55 10.37 10.23
N GLY A 83 12.45 11.20 10.74
CA GLY A 83 13.52 10.76 11.66
C GLY A 83 14.60 9.88 10.99
N ARG A 84 14.49 9.65 9.67
CA ARG A 84 15.45 8.87 8.87
C ARG A 84 16.11 9.72 7.78
N VAL A 85 15.51 10.87 7.49
CA VAL A 85 16.06 11.99 6.73
C VAL A 85 15.96 13.21 7.64
N GLU A 86 16.97 14.10 7.60
CA GLU A 86 16.96 15.33 8.40
C GLU A 86 15.69 16.16 8.12
N SER A 87 15.06 16.67 9.17
CA SER A 87 13.78 17.39 9.09
C SER A 87 13.86 18.62 8.19
N ALA A 88 14.94 19.41 8.31
CA ALA A 88 15.17 20.60 7.47
C ALA A 88 15.30 20.28 5.96
N ASN A 89 15.62 19.03 5.63
CA ASN A 89 15.66 18.56 4.25
C ASN A 89 14.30 18.04 3.80
N THR A 90 13.47 17.48 4.70
CA THR A 90 12.17 16.88 4.36
C THR A 90 11.21 17.88 3.71
N ASP A 91 11.19 19.15 4.13
CA ASP A 91 10.33 20.16 3.50
C ASP A 91 10.80 20.58 2.12
N LYS A 92 12.12 20.72 1.94
CA LYS A 92 12.71 20.98 0.62
C LYS A 92 12.44 19.83 -0.34
N LEU A 93 12.51 18.60 0.16
CA LEU A 93 12.17 17.39 -0.57
C LEU A 93 10.71 17.38 -1.02
N LEU A 94 9.79 17.69 -0.10
CA LEU A 94 8.37 17.80 -0.42
C LEU A 94 8.10 18.91 -1.43
N ALA A 95 8.72 20.08 -1.26
CA ALA A 95 8.56 21.20 -2.18
C ALA A 95 9.03 20.84 -3.60
N GLU A 96 10.17 20.16 -3.74
CA GLU A 96 10.64 19.69 -5.05
C GLU A 96 9.71 18.61 -5.63
N LEU A 97 9.30 17.63 -4.83
CA LEU A 97 8.38 16.58 -5.25
C LEU A 97 7.07 17.17 -5.78
N TYR A 98 6.53 18.16 -5.08
CA TYR A 98 5.31 18.87 -5.45
C TYR A 98 5.50 19.72 -6.70
N LYS A 99 6.62 20.44 -6.81
CA LYS A 99 6.99 21.19 -8.02
C LYS A 99 7.06 20.26 -9.23
N LYS A 100 7.77 19.13 -9.16
CA LYS A 100 7.83 18.15 -10.25
C LYS A 100 6.48 17.52 -10.54
N SER A 101 5.66 17.29 -9.53
CA SER A 101 4.30 16.79 -9.73
C SER A 101 3.44 17.76 -10.53
N ILE A 102 3.60 19.08 -10.34
CA ILE A 102 2.93 20.11 -11.15
C ILE A 102 3.44 20.06 -12.58
N GLU A 103 4.77 20.08 -12.78
CA GLU A 103 5.41 20.06 -14.10
C GLU A 103 4.99 18.84 -14.94
N LEU A 104 4.85 17.66 -14.32
CA LEU A 104 4.49 16.40 -14.98
C LEU A 104 2.97 16.18 -15.12
N GLY A 105 2.16 17.10 -14.60
CA GLY A 105 0.69 17.00 -14.61
C GLY A 105 0.16 15.82 -13.78
N LEU A 106 0.76 15.56 -12.62
CA LEU A 106 0.31 14.55 -11.68
C LEU A 106 -0.86 15.05 -10.82
N THR A 107 -1.77 14.14 -10.48
CA THR A 107 -2.85 14.39 -9.51
C THR A 107 -2.44 13.91 -8.12
N LEU A 108 -1.36 14.50 -7.59
CA LEU A 108 -0.85 14.18 -6.26
C LEU A 108 -1.80 14.74 -5.19
N ILE A 109 -2.13 13.91 -4.20
CA ILE A 109 -2.82 14.30 -2.97
C ILE A 109 -1.83 14.12 -1.80
N PRO A 110 -1.37 15.20 -1.15
CA PRO A 110 -0.39 15.09 -0.09
C PRO A 110 -1.00 14.43 1.15
N VAL A 111 -0.23 13.54 1.79
CA VAL A 111 -0.62 12.91 3.06
C VAL A 111 0.01 13.63 4.24
N ILE A 112 -0.81 13.92 5.25
CA ILE A 112 -0.41 14.42 6.56
C ILE A 112 -0.92 13.47 7.64
N ASN A 113 -0.38 13.62 8.85
CA ASN A 113 -0.82 12.90 10.04
C ASN A 113 -1.02 13.87 11.21
N LEU A 114 -1.60 13.39 12.32
CA LEU A 114 -1.85 14.22 13.50
C LEU A 114 -0.59 14.79 14.16
N SER A 115 0.57 14.21 13.85
CA SER A 115 1.87 14.63 14.36
C SER A 115 2.74 15.30 13.29
N SER A 116 2.15 15.72 12.16
CA SER A 116 2.82 16.51 11.13
C SER A 116 3.27 17.85 11.72
N TYR A 117 4.55 18.16 11.54
CA TYR A 117 5.16 19.40 12.01
C TYR A 117 4.76 20.60 11.12
N HIS A 118 4.91 21.82 11.63
CA HIS A 118 4.35 23.03 11.01
C HIS A 118 4.88 23.28 9.59
N GLU A 119 6.16 23.03 9.35
CA GLU A 119 6.80 23.27 8.06
C GLU A 119 6.31 22.31 6.97
N HIS A 120 6.03 21.04 7.32
CA HIS A 120 5.35 20.10 6.44
C HIS A 120 3.96 20.63 6.08
N LEU A 121 3.16 21.06 7.07
CA LEU A 121 1.83 21.60 6.83
C LEU A 121 1.88 22.83 5.91
N ASN A 122 2.81 23.75 6.13
CA ASN A 122 2.99 24.93 5.26
C ASN A 122 3.28 24.55 3.80
N THR A 123 4.11 23.53 3.58
CA THR A 123 4.44 23.05 2.24
C THR A 123 3.23 22.41 1.55
N VAL A 124 2.43 21.64 2.29
CA VAL A 124 1.17 21.06 1.82
C VAL A 124 0.14 22.15 1.47
N LEU A 125 -0.01 23.17 2.32
CA LEU A 125 -0.96 24.26 2.09
C LEU A 125 -0.59 25.10 0.86
N LYS A 126 0.70 25.39 0.66
CA LYS A 126 1.20 26.06 -0.55
C LYS A 126 0.94 25.25 -1.81
N TYR A 127 1.13 23.93 -1.76
CA TYR A 127 0.81 23.08 -2.90
C TYR A 127 -0.70 23.05 -3.18
N ASN A 128 -1.52 22.91 -2.14
CA ASN A 128 -2.97 22.83 -2.27
C ASN A 128 -3.59 24.15 -2.76
N SER A 129 -3.02 25.32 -2.43
CA SER A 129 -3.50 26.59 -2.98
C SER A 129 -3.29 26.72 -4.49
N ILE A 130 -2.32 25.98 -5.06
CA ILE A 130 -2.02 25.96 -6.50
C ILE A 130 -2.86 24.89 -7.21
N LYS A 131 -2.85 23.66 -6.69
CA LYS A 131 -3.45 22.50 -7.39
C LYS A 131 -4.88 22.20 -6.98
N ASN A 132 -5.30 22.62 -5.78
CA ASN A 132 -6.61 22.35 -5.21
C ASN A 132 -7.01 20.86 -5.27
N ASN A 133 -6.00 19.98 -5.16
CA ASN A 133 -6.20 18.53 -5.16
C ASN A 133 -6.67 18.02 -3.80
N GLY A 134 -6.81 18.87 -2.78
CA GLY A 134 -7.14 18.48 -1.41
C GLY A 134 -5.95 17.93 -0.64
N VAL A 135 -6.23 17.32 0.50
CA VAL A 135 -5.22 16.71 1.39
C VAL A 135 -5.77 15.41 1.95
N CYS A 136 -4.89 14.45 2.20
CA CYS A 136 -5.24 13.22 2.89
C CYS A 136 -4.71 13.27 4.33
N LEU A 137 -5.59 13.06 5.30
CA LEU A 137 -5.23 12.90 6.71
C LEU A 137 -5.23 11.41 7.07
N ARG A 138 -4.03 10.86 7.27
CA ARG A 138 -3.80 9.50 7.76
C ARG A 138 -3.72 9.51 9.29
N ILE A 139 -4.60 8.75 9.92
CA ILE A 139 -4.77 8.65 11.38
C ILE A 139 -4.44 7.21 11.78
N PHE A 140 -3.43 7.03 12.62
CA PHE A 140 -3.07 5.72 13.13
C PHE A 140 -3.96 5.30 14.31
N CYS A 141 -4.22 4.00 14.44
CA CYS A 141 -5.08 3.45 15.49
C CYS A 141 -4.69 3.90 16.91
N GLU A 142 -3.40 4.04 17.20
CA GLU A 142 -2.91 4.49 18.50
C GLU A 142 -3.40 5.91 18.84
N ASN A 143 -3.62 6.75 17.84
CA ASN A 143 -4.14 8.09 18.05
C ASN A 143 -5.62 8.09 18.46
N ILE A 144 -6.39 7.12 17.98
CA ILE A 144 -7.84 7.05 18.21
C ILE A 144 -8.14 6.74 19.68
N SER A 145 -7.28 5.94 20.31
CA SER A 145 -7.37 5.58 21.72
C SER A 145 -7.02 6.74 22.67
N ASP A 146 -6.37 7.80 22.19
CA ASP A 146 -6.03 8.98 22.99
C ASP A 146 -7.30 9.77 23.39
N PRO A 147 -7.55 10.05 24.68
CA PRO A 147 -8.66 10.90 25.10
C PRO A 147 -8.65 12.31 24.47
N ASN A 148 -7.48 12.83 24.10
CA ASN A 148 -7.33 14.14 23.45
C ASN A 148 -7.48 14.10 21.93
N PHE A 149 -7.70 12.93 21.33
CA PHE A 149 -7.80 12.72 19.89
C PHE A 149 -8.68 13.77 19.19
N PHE A 150 -9.90 13.98 19.70
CA PHE A 150 -10.85 14.92 19.12
C PHE A 150 -10.32 16.36 19.07
N ASN A 151 -9.66 16.81 20.14
CA ASN A 151 -9.10 18.15 20.22
C ASN A 151 -7.91 18.32 19.26
N VAL A 152 -7.04 17.31 19.17
CA VAL A 152 -5.90 17.31 18.25
C VAL A 152 -6.38 17.33 16.79
N LEU A 153 -7.37 16.49 16.46
CA LEU A 153 -7.98 16.45 15.13
C LEU A 153 -8.59 17.82 14.76
N ASN A 154 -9.44 18.39 15.61
CA ASN A 154 -10.09 19.67 15.34
C ASN A 154 -9.09 20.82 15.20
N ARG A 155 -8.04 20.83 16.03
CA ARG A 155 -6.95 21.80 15.91
C ARG A 155 -6.26 21.67 14.55
N LEU A 156 -5.91 20.45 14.14
CA LEU A 156 -5.26 20.24 12.85
C LEU A 156 -6.16 20.66 11.68
N VAL A 157 -7.43 20.24 11.68
CA VAL A 157 -8.39 20.59 10.63
C VAL A 157 -8.59 22.12 10.55
N SER A 158 -8.64 22.80 11.70
CA SER A 158 -8.72 24.26 11.75
C SER A 158 -7.46 24.93 11.18
N LEU A 159 -6.28 24.40 11.50
CA LEU A 159 -5.00 24.89 10.97
C LEU A 159 -4.89 24.70 9.45
N LEU A 160 -5.45 23.62 8.90
CA LEU A 160 -5.44 23.39 7.47
C LEU A 160 -6.29 24.42 6.72
N ASN A 161 -7.40 24.88 7.34
CA ASN A 161 -8.36 25.77 6.70
C ASN A 161 -8.83 25.26 5.32
N ILE A 162 -8.92 23.93 5.17
CA ILE A 162 -9.43 23.25 3.98
C ILE A 162 -10.82 22.70 4.31
N PRO A 163 -11.85 22.90 3.47
CA PRO A 163 -13.17 22.32 3.72
C PRO A 163 -13.11 20.80 3.85
N ALA A 164 -13.83 20.21 4.81
CA ALA A 164 -13.82 18.76 5.05
C ALA A 164 -14.12 17.93 3.78
N LYS A 165 -14.98 18.43 2.88
CA LYS A 165 -15.27 17.82 1.56
C LYS A 165 -14.08 17.71 0.60
N ASN A 166 -12.96 18.35 0.93
CA ASN A 166 -11.69 18.32 0.20
C ASN A 166 -10.59 17.59 1.00
N ILE A 167 -10.92 16.97 2.14
CA ILE A 167 -10.00 16.18 2.97
C ILE A 167 -10.40 14.71 2.91
N ASP A 168 -9.48 13.85 2.47
CA ASP A 168 -9.64 12.39 2.57
C ASP A 168 -9.21 11.92 3.96
N LEU A 169 -9.99 11.04 4.59
CA LEU A 169 -9.59 10.42 5.85
C LEU A 169 -9.22 8.95 5.65
N LEU A 170 -8.03 8.60 6.16
CA LEU A 170 -7.49 7.26 6.18
C LEU A 170 -7.29 6.82 7.63
N PHE A 171 -8.04 5.83 8.08
CA PHE A 171 -7.84 5.19 9.39
C PHE A 171 -6.95 3.97 9.21
N ASP A 172 -5.77 4.03 9.80
CA ASP A 172 -4.75 3.02 9.61
C ASP A 172 -4.51 2.21 10.89
N TYR A 173 -5.05 1.00 10.89
CA TYR A 173 -4.86 0.04 11.98
C TYR A 173 -3.53 -0.68 11.90
N GLN A 174 -2.77 -0.54 10.82
CA GLN A 174 -1.51 -1.26 10.62
C GLN A 174 -1.69 -2.76 10.93
N ALA A 175 -0.89 -3.34 11.83
CA ALA A 175 -1.02 -4.72 12.28
C ALA A 175 -1.85 -4.88 13.58
N ASN A 176 -2.47 -3.80 14.07
CA ASN A 176 -3.18 -3.73 15.35
C ASN A 176 -4.70 -3.94 15.21
N LEU A 177 -5.13 -4.62 14.16
CA LEU A 177 -6.55 -4.94 13.97
C LEU A 177 -7.03 -5.86 15.09
N ASN A 178 -8.01 -5.39 15.85
CA ASN A 178 -8.73 -6.21 16.82
C ASN A 178 -10.09 -6.62 16.23
N PRO A 179 -10.33 -7.92 15.93
CA PRO A 179 -11.60 -8.39 15.40
C PRO A 179 -12.83 -8.06 16.26
N GLU A 180 -12.64 -7.84 17.55
CA GLU A 180 -13.72 -7.49 18.49
C GLU A 180 -13.96 -5.99 18.63
N GLU A 181 -13.07 -5.15 18.09
CA GLU A 181 -13.28 -3.71 18.10
C GLU A 181 -14.37 -3.33 17.08
N ASN A 182 -15.37 -2.56 17.53
CA ASN A 182 -16.38 -1.99 16.66
C ASN A 182 -15.94 -0.59 16.24
N ILE A 183 -15.84 -0.38 14.93
CA ILE A 183 -15.51 0.90 14.32
C ILE A 183 -16.51 2.03 14.64
N GLU A 184 -17.70 1.71 15.17
CA GLU A 184 -18.66 2.68 15.68
C GLU A 184 -18.01 3.64 16.69
N HIS A 185 -17.03 3.16 17.47
CA HIS A 185 -16.25 4.01 18.36
C HIS A 185 -15.46 5.10 17.62
N ILE A 186 -14.94 4.80 16.42
CA ILE A 186 -14.30 5.79 15.53
C ILE A 186 -15.36 6.77 15.02
N TYR A 187 -16.44 6.25 14.43
CA TYR A 187 -17.50 7.09 13.87
C TYR A 187 -18.00 8.14 14.88
N ASN A 188 -18.23 7.74 16.14
CA ASN A 188 -18.70 8.64 17.20
C ASN A 188 -17.66 9.68 17.64
N LYS A 189 -16.36 9.43 17.40
CA LYS A 189 -15.27 10.34 17.72
C LYS A 189 -14.91 11.30 16.59
N ILE A 190 -15.39 11.07 15.37
CA ILE A 190 -15.00 11.83 14.20
C ILE A 190 -16.11 12.81 13.83
N PRO A 191 -15.87 14.13 13.96
CA PRO A 191 -16.86 15.12 13.58
C PRO A 191 -17.13 15.05 12.07
N LEU A 192 -18.35 15.39 11.69
CA LEU A 192 -18.75 15.57 10.29
C LEU A 192 -18.45 14.34 9.38
N TRP A 193 -18.59 13.12 9.91
CA TRP A 193 -18.29 11.86 9.21
C TRP A 193 -18.77 11.81 7.75
N GLY A 194 -20.00 12.26 7.49
CA GLY A 194 -20.60 12.27 6.15
C GLY A 194 -20.06 13.33 5.18
N THR A 195 -19.21 14.25 5.64
CA THR A 195 -18.73 15.40 4.86
C THR A 195 -17.33 15.23 4.29
N TRP A 196 -16.49 14.38 4.89
CA TRP A 196 -15.13 14.10 4.41
C TRP A 196 -15.16 13.69 2.94
N ARG A 197 -14.09 13.99 2.20
CA ARG A 197 -14.03 13.71 0.76
C ARG A 197 -14.17 12.22 0.47
N THR A 198 -13.29 11.43 1.07
CA THR A 198 -13.35 9.97 1.12
C THR A 198 -13.07 9.48 2.53
N LEU A 199 -13.45 8.24 2.80
CA LEU A 199 -13.17 7.53 4.03
C LEU A 199 -12.59 6.18 3.66
N THR A 200 -11.49 5.79 4.28
CA THR A 200 -10.83 4.51 4.01
C THR A 200 -10.35 3.89 5.32
N LEU A 201 -10.55 2.58 5.44
CA LEU A 201 -10.03 1.76 6.52
C LEU A 201 -8.86 0.92 5.99
N ILE A 202 -7.69 1.08 6.59
CA ILE A 202 -6.50 0.29 6.30
C ILE A 202 -6.23 -0.68 7.43
N GLY A 203 -5.90 -1.91 7.08
CA GLY A 203 -5.25 -2.85 7.99
C GLY A 203 -4.34 -3.79 7.22
N GLY A 204 -3.44 -4.49 7.91
CA GLY A 204 -2.63 -5.51 7.25
C GLY A 204 -2.46 -6.76 8.09
N ALA A 205 -2.77 -7.88 7.46
CA ALA A 205 -2.70 -9.20 8.06
C ALA A 205 -1.43 -9.98 7.70
N PHE A 206 -0.64 -9.51 6.71
CA PHE A 206 0.54 -10.25 6.29
C PHE A 206 1.64 -10.22 7.38
N PRO A 207 2.23 -11.37 7.75
CA PRO A 207 3.22 -11.43 8.82
C PRO A 207 4.52 -10.73 8.41
N LYS A 208 5.34 -10.39 9.41
CA LYS A 208 6.66 -9.76 9.23
C LYS A 208 7.53 -10.54 8.24
N ASP A 209 7.50 -11.86 8.34
CA ASP A 209 8.19 -12.79 7.47
C ASP A 209 7.46 -14.14 7.45
N LEU A 210 8.01 -15.11 6.71
CA LEU A 210 7.45 -16.46 6.57
C LEU A 210 8.21 -17.49 7.41
N THR A 211 8.97 -17.08 8.44
CA THR A 211 9.80 -18.00 9.24
C THR A 211 8.99 -19.02 10.03
N SER A 212 7.74 -18.69 10.40
CA SER A 212 6.82 -19.60 11.07
C SER A 212 6.25 -20.71 10.17
N PHE A 213 6.48 -20.65 8.85
CA PHE A 213 6.01 -21.64 7.89
C PHE A 213 7.15 -22.57 7.46
N SER A 214 6.94 -23.88 7.64
CA SER A 214 7.79 -24.93 7.09
C SER A 214 7.70 -24.97 5.56
N VAL A 215 8.71 -25.52 4.88
CA VAL A 215 8.65 -25.77 3.43
C VAL A 215 7.39 -26.57 3.09
N GLY A 216 6.65 -26.15 2.06
CA GLY A 216 5.39 -26.76 1.68
C GLY A 216 4.30 -25.76 1.31
N GLN A 217 3.05 -26.19 1.35
CA GLN A 217 1.88 -25.38 0.97
C GLN A 217 1.09 -25.00 2.22
N HIS A 218 0.78 -23.72 2.38
CA HIS A 218 0.05 -23.20 3.53
C HIS A 218 -1.02 -22.20 3.14
N THR A 219 -1.94 -21.94 4.06
CA THR A 219 -2.91 -20.85 3.95
C THR A 219 -2.68 -19.84 5.07
N LEU A 220 -2.84 -18.56 4.76
CA LEU A 220 -2.78 -17.46 5.72
C LEU A 220 -4.04 -16.61 5.59
N ASN A 221 -4.79 -16.43 6.67
CA ASN A 221 -6.05 -15.68 6.62
C ASN A 221 -5.85 -14.18 6.36
N ARG A 222 -6.73 -13.58 5.55
CA ARG A 222 -6.83 -12.13 5.35
C ARG A 222 -7.68 -11.50 6.46
N SER A 223 -7.14 -11.45 7.68
CA SER A 223 -7.86 -10.90 8.84
C SER A 223 -8.20 -9.42 8.68
N ASP A 224 -7.42 -8.68 7.88
CA ASP A 224 -7.69 -7.32 7.44
C ASP A 224 -8.98 -7.19 6.62
N LEU A 225 -9.10 -8.01 5.59
CA LEU A 225 -10.31 -8.06 4.77
C LEU A 225 -11.50 -8.56 5.59
N PHE A 226 -11.32 -9.61 6.41
CA PHE A 226 -12.38 -10.12 7.28
C PHE A 226 -12.88 -9.05 8.25
N TYR A 227 -11.98 -8.29 8.88
CA TYR A 227 -12.34 -7.19 9.75
C TYR A 227 -13.17 -6.15 9.00
N TRP A 228 -12.70 -5.66 7.85
CA TRP A 228 -13.45 -4.70 7.05
C TRP A 228 -14.83 -5.21 6.63
N LYS A 229 -14.92 -6.47 6.18
CA LYS A 229 -16.20 -7.12 5.82
C LYS A 229 -17.16 -7.19 7.02
N LYS A 230 -16.67 -7.59 8.21
CA LYS A 230 -17.46 -7.63 9.46
C LYS A 230 -17.97 -6.24 9.82
N GLN A 231 -17.10 -5.23 9.80
CA GLN A 231 -17.49 -3.84 10.05
C GLN A 231 -18.52 -3.36 9.02
N PHE A 232 -18.37 -3.74 7.75
CA PHE A 232 -19.30 -3.35 6.68
C PHE A 232 -20.73 -3.86 6.91
N GLN A 233 -20.85 -5.09 7.45
CA GLN A 233 -22.13 -5.75 7.73
C GLN A 233 -22.84 -5.14 8.96
N THR A 234 -22.09 -4.80 10.00
CA THR A 234 -22.62 -4.17 11.22
C THR A 234 -22.79 -2.65 11.08
N TRP A 235 -22.27 -2.04 10.00
CA TRP A 235 -22.30 -0.60 9.80
C TRP A 235 -23.73 -0.04 9.73
N PRO A 236 -24.03 1.08 10.41
CA PRO A 236 -25.34 1.73 10.31
C PRO A 236 -25.72 2.04 8.86
N LYS A 237 -26.91 1.60 8.42
CA LYS A 237 -27.36 1.66 7.01
C LYS A 237 -27.30 3.08 6.40
N ASN A 238 -27.52 4.12 7.20
CA ASN A 238 -27.59 5.51 6.76
C ASN A 238 -26.27 6.29 6.91
N VAL A 239 -25.20 5.62 7.33
CA VAL A 239 -23.89 6.23 7.51
C VAL A 239 -22.98 5.81 6.36
N ARG A 240 -22.24 6.78 5.81
CA ARG A 240 -21.26 6.51 4.75
C ARG A 240 -20.24 5.46 5.24
N LYS A 241 -20.05 4.41 4.45
CA LYS A 241 -19.10 3.33 4.73
C LYS A 241 -17.70 3.66 4.18
N PRO A 242 -16.63 3.23 4.86
CA PRO A 242 -15.27 3.43 4.37
C PRO A 242 -14.91 2.42 3.26
N ALA A 243 -14.04 2.86 2.34
CA ALA A 243 -13.31 2.00 1.42
C ALA A 243 -12.37 1.04 2.15
N PHE A 244 -11.99 -0.05 1.50
CA PHE A 244 -10.98 -0.98 2.00
C PHE A 244 -9.59 -0.57 1.52
N GLY A 245 -8.59 -0.78 2.36
CA GLY A 245 -7.21 -0.82 1.92
C GLY A 245 -6.35 -1.69 2.82
N ASP A 246 -5.19 -2.05 2.30
CA ASP A 246 -4.24 -2.91 2.99
C ASP A 246 -2.80 -2.63 2.56
N TYR A 247 -1.88 -3.42 3.10
CA TYR A 247 -0.45 -3.40 2.76
C TYR A 247 -0.09 -4.46 1.72
N THR A 248 -1.06 -4.86 0.89
CA THR A 248 -0.92 -5.90 -0.13
C THR A 248 -0.49 -7.26 0.46
N ILE A 249 0.59 -7.84 -0.05
CA ILE A 249 1.22 -9.06 0.45
C ILE A 249 2.47 -8.76 1.28
N GLN A 250 2.47 -7.63 2.00
CA GLN A 250 3.56 -7.17 2.85
C GLN A 250 3.09 -6.82 4.26
N HIS A 251 4.01 -6.94 5.21
CA HIS A 251 3.78 -6.55 6.60
C HIS A 251 3.59 -5.02 6.72
N PRO A 252 2.63 -4.53 7.53
CA PRO A 252 2.38 -3.09 7.73
C PRO A 252 3.59 -2.28 8.17
N TYR A 253 4.35 -2.80 9.15
CA TYR A 253 5.53 -2.13 9.64
C TYR A 253 6.69 -2.28 8.67
N PHE A 254 7.21 -1.15 8.20
CA PHE A 254 8.32 -1.13 7.26
C PHE A 254 9.66 -1.40 7.96
N SER A 255 10.32 -2.48 7.54
CA SER A 255 11.72 -2.75 7.83
C SER A 255 12.50 -2.92 6.54
N GLU A 256 13.67 -2.30 6.44
CA GLU A 256 14.56 -2.58 5.31
C GLU A 256 15.10 -4.01 5.43
N PRO A 257 15.11 -4.78 4.33
CA PRO A 257 15.78 -6.07 4.33
C PRO A 257 17.29 -5.87 4.53
N PRO A 258 17.98 -6.84 5.14
CA PRO A 258 19.43 -6.80 5.25
C PRO A 258 20.07 -6.76 3.85
N SER A 259 21.30 -6.28 3.74
CA SER A 259 21.98 -6.09 2.44
C SER A 259 22.13 -7.39 1.64
N PHE A 260 22.29 -8.52 2.32
CA PHE A 260 22.47 -9.85 1.71
C PHE A 260 21.53 -10.88 2.36
N PRO A 261 20.21 -10.78 2.13
CA PRO A 261 19.27 -11.74 2.70
C PRO A 261 19.38 -13.09 1.98
N ASN A 262 19.39 -14.18 2.74
CA ASN A 262 19.03 -15.49 2.21
C ASN A 262 17.49 -15.59 2.20
N PHE A 263 16.88 -14.96 1.21
CA PHE A 263 15.44 -15.03 1.04
C PHE A 263 15.05 -16.41 0.52
N SER A 264 13.84 -16.81 0.87
CA SER A 264 13.25 -18.04 0.40
C SER A 264 12.62 -17.93 -0.98
N ALA A 265 12.64 -19.01 -1.75
CA ALA A 265 11.88 -19.12 -3.00
C ALA A 265 10.38 -19.39 -2.72
N SER A 266 9.67 -18.39 -2.21
CA SER A 266 8.24 -18.51 -1.89
C SER A 266 7.35 -17.73 -2.86
N ILE A 267 6.12 -18.23 -3.07
CA ILE A 267 5.04 -17.54 -3.80
C ILE A 267 3.95 -17.17 -2.79
N ARG A 268 3.42 -15.95 -2.91
CA ARG A 268 2.31 -15.42 -2.11
C ARG A 268 1.16 -15.13 -3.07
N TYR A 269 0.08 -15.89 -2.99
CA TYR A 269 -1.02 -15.86 -3.94
C TYR A 269 -2.32 -15.52 -3.21
N THR A 270 -3.10 -14.57 -3.73
CA THR A 270 -4.27 -14.04 -3.01
C THR A 270 -5.50 -14.83 -3.41
N CYS A 271 -6.28 -15.23 -2.41
CA CYS A 271 -7.57 -15.88 -2.60
C CYS A 271 -8.64 -15.05 -1.89
N GLU A 272 -9.88 -15.55 -1.91
CA GLU A 272 -11.02 -14.79 -1.42
C GLU A 272 -10.89 -14.32 0.03
N ASN A 273 -10.51 -15.23 0.95
CA ASN A 273 -10.44 -14.92 2.40
C ASN A 273 -9.07 -15.24 3.01
N TYR A 274 -8.12 -15.70 2.20
CA TYR A 274 -6.79 -16.11 2.63
C TYR A 274 -5.77 -15.92 1.49
N TRP A 275 -4.49 -16.07 1.79
CA TRP A 275 -3.43 -16.25 0.82
C TRP A 275 -3.00 -17.72 0.79
N VAL A 276 -2.74 -18.26 -0.41
CA VAL A 276 -1.93 -19.48 -0.56
C VAL A 276 -0.46 -19.08 -0.50
N ILE A 277 0.29 -19.74 0.38
CA ILE A 277 1.72 -19.57 0.53
C ILE A 277 2.40 -20.85 0.05
N MET A 278 3.06 -20.76 -1.11
CA MET A 278 3.96 -21.82 -1.59
C MET A 278 5.34 -21.54 -1.00
N ARG A 279 5.69 -22.23 0.09
CA ARG A 279 6.88 -21.98 0.89
C ARG A 279 8.04 -22.82 0.38
N GLY A 280 9.08 -22.16 -0.14
CA GLY A 280 10.40 -22.74 -0.37
C GLY A 280 11.39 -22.42 0.76
N GLU A 281 12.57 -23.02 0.68
CA GLU A 281 13.72 -22.72 1.54
C GLU A 281 14.60 -21.58 0.99
N GLY A 282 15.63 -21.20 1.75
CA GLY A 282 16.58 -20.16 1.38
C GLY A 282 17.30 -20.47 0.07
N VAL A 283 17.28 -19.55 -0.91
CA VAL A 283 17.89 -19.80 -2.22
C VAL A 283 19.42 -19.88 -2.21
N ARG A 284 20.04 -19.54 -1.07
CA ARG A 284 21.49 -19.58 -0.85
C ARG A 284 21.88 -20.62 0.22
N ASN A 285 21.00 -21.55 0.55
CA ASN A 285 21.37 -22.70 1.37
C ASN A 285 22.42 -23.54 0.62
N ASP A 286 23.43 -24.01 1.34
CA ASP A 286 24.37 -24.99 0.81
C ASP A 286 23.61 -26.27 0.45
N ASP A 287 23.90 -26.84 -0.72
CA ASP A 287 23.21 -28.01 -1.30
C ASP A 287 21.68 -27.86 -1.51
N GLY A 288 21.14 -26.65 -1.38
CA GLY A 288 19.71 -26.37 -1.59
C GLY A 288 19.32 -26.28 -3.07
N PRO A 289 18.02 -26.44 -3.42
CA PRO A 289 17.54 -26.37 -4.80
C PRO A 289 17.58 -24.95 -5.38
N GLY A 290 17.95 -23.94 -4.57
CA GLY A 290 18.17 -22.58 -5.02
C GLY A 290 16.95 -21.99 -5.71
N PHE A 291 17.16 -21.37 -6.87
CA PHE A 291 16.12 -20.72 -7.65
C PHE A 291 15.12 -21.68 -8.32
N SER A 292 15.48 -22.96 -8.52
CA SER A 292 14.62 -23.94 -9.21
C SER A 292 13.31 -24.26 -8.46
N GLN A 293 13.26 -23.93 -7.17
CA GLN A 293 12.08 -24.05 -6.32
C GLN A 293 10.89 -23.21 -6.81
N TRP A 294 11.14 -22.07 -7.43
CA TRP A 294 10.07 -21.16 -7.85
C TRP A 294 9.23 -21.73 -9.01
N PRO A 295 9.82 -22.22 -10.12
CA PRO A 295 9.08 -22.96 -11.14
C PRO A 295 8.32 -24.16 -10.59
N ALA A 296 8.93 -24.95 -9.69
CA ALA A 296 8.26 -26.09 -9.06
C ALA A 296 7.05 -25.65 -8.20
N ASN A 297 7.20 -24.60 -7.39
CA ASN A 297 6.11 -24.01 -6.63
C ASN A 297 5.02 -23.41 -7.53
N ALA A 298 5.39 -22.86 -8.69
CA ALA A 298 4.42 -22.36 -9.67
C ALA A 298 3.64 -23.49 -10.33
N GLN A 299 4.28 -24.60 -10.69
CA GLN A 299 3.59 -25.82 -11.18
C GLN A 299 2.57 -26.32 -10.15
N LEU A 300 2.99 -26.43 -8.88
CA LEU A 300 2.09 -26.85 -7.81
C LEU A 300 0.93 -25.87 -7.61
N LEU A 301 1.19 -24.56 -7.69
CA LEU A 301 0.15 -23.53 -7.58
C LEU A 301 -0.84 -23.59 -8.75
N CYS A 302 -0.37 -23.71 -9.99
CA CYS A 302 -1.21 -23.80 -11.18
C CYS A 302 -2.11 -25.05 -11.21
N ALA A 303 -1.72 -26.12 -10.50
CA ALA A 303 -2.55 -27.31 -10.33
C ALA A 303 -3.66 -27.14 -9.27
N ARG A 304 -3.68 -26.04 -8.51
CA ARG A 304 -4.68 -25.78 -7.49
C ARG A 304 -5.92 -25.10 -8.07
N ASN A 305 -7.07 -25.37 -7.45
CA ASN A 305 -8.34 -24.73 -7.81
C ASN A 305 -8.34 -23.22 -7.56
N GLU A 306 -7.52 -22.73 -6.62
CA GLU A 306 -7.42 -21.30 -6.32
C GLU A 306 -6.71 -20.50 -7.41
N PHE A 307 -5.93 -21.13 -8.30
CA PHE A 307 -5.25 -20.42 -9.37
C PHE A 307 -6.25 -19.88 -10.39
N CYS A 308 -6.26 -18.56 -10.57
CA CYS A 308 -7.23 -17.85 -11.41
C CYS A 308 -6.97 -18.02 -12.92
N GLY A 309 -5.86 -18.64 -13.31
CA GLY A 309 -5.46 -18.82 -14.71
C GLY A 309 -4.69 -17.61 -15.26
N SER A 310 -3.84 -17.83 -16.26
CA SER A 310 -2.95 -16.80 -16.83
C SER A 310 -3.65 -15.56 -17.39
N ARG A 311 -4.90 -15.69 -17.82
CA ARG A 311 -5.68 -14.57 -18.35
C ARG A 311 -6.25 -13.65 -17.26
N PHE A 312 -6.07 -13.98 -15.99
CA PHE A 312 -6.63 -13.19 -14.89
C PHE A 312 -5.95 -11.83 -14.74
N CYS A 313 -4.62 -11.81 -14.71
CA CYS A 313 -3.79 -10.60 -14.74
C CYS A 313 -2.33 -10.92 -15.10
N TYR A 314 -1.51 -9.88 -15.22
CA TYR A 314 -0.07 -9.99 -15.52
C TYR A 314 0.69 -10.90 -14.54
N GLY A 315 0.34 -10.86 -13.25
CA GLY A 315 0.96 -11.71 -12.23
C GLY A 315 0.69 -13.19 -12.47
N ASP A 316 -0.54 -13.55 -12.82
CA ASP A 316 -0.94 -14.92 -13.11
C ASP A 316 -0.33 -15.44 -14.43
N GLU A 317 -0.27 -14.60 -15.46
CA GLU A 317 0.44 -14.92 -16.71
C GLU A 317 1.89 -15.30 -16.42
N TYR A 318 2.60 -14.47 -15.64
CA TYR A 318 3.98 -14.75 -15.25
C TYR A 318 4.10 -16.06 -14.46
N ILE A 319 3.20 -16.35 -13.52
CA ILE A 319 3.21 -17.60 -12.74
C ILE A 319 3.04 -18.81 -13.66
N GLU A 320 2.10 -18.78 -14.62
CA GLU A 320 1.89 -19.87 -15.56
C GLU A 320 3.13 -20.07 -16.47
N GLU A 321 3.70 -19.00 -17.02
CA GLU A 321 4.92 -19.08 -17.83
C GLU A 321 6.09 -19.73 -17.07
N MET A 322 6.24 -19.41 -15.78
CA MET A 322 7.27 -20.01 -14.93
C MET A 322 6.96 -21.47 -14.62
N SER A 323 5.68 -21.84 -14.47
CA SER A 323 5.26 -23.22 -14.28
C SER A 323 5.62 -24.10 -15.49
N CYS A 324 5.47 -23.55 -16.70
CA CYS A 324 5.83 -24.21 -17.97
C CYS A 324 7.33 -24.08 -18.32
N GLN A 325 8.11 -23.36 -17.49
CA GLN A 325 9.53 -23.07 -17.71
C GLN A 325 9.84 -22.42 -19.07
N THR A 326 8.95 -21.58 -19.58
CA THR A 326 9.10 -20.94 -20.89
C THR A 326 10.00 -19.70 -20.88
N LYS A 327 10.35 -19.20 -19.68
CA LYS A 327 11.33 -18.10 -19.49
C LYS A 327 12.24 -18.39 -18.30
N LYS A 328 13.27 -17.56 -18.13
CA LYS A 328 14.14 -17.60 -16.94
C LYS A 328 13.31 -17.35 -15.67
N THR A 329 13.61 -18.09 -14.62
CA THR A 329 12.96 -18.03 -13.29
C THR A 329 12.82 -16.62 -12.69
N GLY A 330 13.66 -15.67 -13.08
CA GLY A 330 13.61 -14.31 -12.54
C GLY A 330 14.23 -14.20 -11.13
N SER A 331 13.93 -13.10 -10.47
CA SER A 331 14.49 -12.73 -9.16
C SER A 331 13.41 -12.66 -8.09
N ALA A 332 13.79 -12.53 -6.81
CA ALA A 332 12.84 -12.30 -5.71
C ALA A 332 11.93 -11.09 -5.96
N GLU A 333 12.48 -10.02 -6.56
CA GLU A 333 11.71 -8.84 -6.97
C GLU A 333 10.65 -9.21 -8.00
N THR A 334 10.96 -10.08 -8.96
CA THR A 334 10.03 -10.49 -10.02
C THR A 334 8.87 -11.32 -9.47
N TRP A 335 9.15 -12.25 -8.56
CA TRP A 335 8.11 -13.05 -7.89
C TRP A 335 7.25 -12.21 -6.95
N LEU A 336 7.87 -11.27 -6.21
CA LEU A 336 7.14 -10.33 -5.37
C LEU A 336 6.23 -9.43 -6.22
N ARG A 337 6.72 -8.95 -7.36
CA ARG A 337 5.94 -8.17 -8.33
C ARG A 337 4.72 -8.94 -8.84
N ALA A 338 4.88 -10.20 -9.22
CA ALA A 338 3.78 -11.02 -9.70
C ALA A 338 2.70 -11.18 -8.61
N GLY A 339 3.12 -11.48 -7.37
CA GLY A 339 2.22 -11.56 -6.23
C GLY A 339 1.50 -10.25 -5.90
N ILE A 340 2.20 -9.10 -5.95
CA ILE A 340 1.58 -7.78 -5.74
C ILE A 340 0.58 -7.48 -6.86
N ASN A 341 0.94 -7.70 -8.13
CA ASN A 341 0.03 -7.42 -9.26
C ASN A 341 -1.25 -8.26 -9.16
N HIS A 342 -1.10 -9.56 -8.90
CA HIS A 342 -2.23 -10.45 -8.66
C HIS A 342 -3.08 -9.97 -7.48
N HIS A 343 -2.45 -9.63 -6.35
CA HIS A 343 -3.17 -9.11 -5.19
C HIS A 343 -3.96 -7.83 -5.50
N LEU A 344 -3.34 -6.87 -6.21
CA LEU A 344 -3.99 -5.62 -6.59
C LEU A 344 -5.20 -5.87 -7.50
N ALA A 345 -5.05 -6.73 -8.51
CA ALA A 345 -6.15 -7.08 -9.42
C ALA A 345 -7.26 -7.84 -8.68
N PHE A 346 -6.91 -8.84 -7.87
CA PHE A 346 -7.88 -9.65 -7.13
C PHE A 346 -8.66 -8.82 -6.11
N THR A 347 -7.95 -8.08 -5.25
CA THR A 347 -8.58 -7.30 -4.17
C THR A 347 -9.44 -6.16 -4.73
N SER A 348 -8.99 -5.45 -5.78
CA SER A 348 -9.81 -4.38 -6.37
C SER A 348 -11.11 -4.89 -6.98
N ARG A 349 -11.09 -6.05 -7.66
CA ARG A 349 -12.28 -6.72 -8.18
C ARG A 349 -13.17 -7.23 -7.06
N GLN A 350 -12.58 -7.77 -5.99
CA GLN A 350 -13.31 -8.30 -4.86
C GLN A 350 -14.05 -7.19 -4.09
N VAL A 351 -13.38 -6.08 -3.78
CA VAL A 351 -13.97 -4.94 -3.06
C VAL A 351 -15.09 -4.31 -3.88
N ALA A 352 -14.89 -4.12 -5.18
CA ALA A 352 -15.90 -3.52 -6.06
C ALA A 352 -17.18 -4.36 -6.19
N ASN A 353 -17.12 -5.68 -5.96
CA ASN A 353 -18.26 -6.59 -6.10
C ASN A 353 -18.83 -7.08 -4.76
N TRP A 354 -18.32 -6.62 -3.62
CA TRP A 354 -18.70 -7.13 -2.30
C TRP A 354 -20.19 -6.95 -1.95
N HIS A 355 -20.90 -6.03 -2.61
CA HIS A 355 -22.34 -5.78 -2.38
C HIS A 355 -23.28 -6.63 -3.22
N VAL A 356 -22.74 -7.51 -4.08
CA VAL A 356 -23.51 -8.28 -5.06
C VAL A 356 -23.92 -9.67 -4.53
N THR A 357 -23.67 -9.97 -3.25
CA THR A 357 -23.98 -11.26 -2.62
C THR A 357 -24.79 -11.12 -1.36
#